data_AF-A0A9N8HYB8-F1
#
_entry.id   AF-A0A9N8HYB8-F1
#
_cell.length_a   1.000
_cell.length_b   1.000
_cell.length_c   1.000
_cell.angle_alpha   90.00
_cell.angle_beta   90.00
_cell.angle_gamma   90.00
#
_symmetry.space_group_name_H-M   'P 1'
#
loop_
_entity.id
_entity.type
_entity.pdbx_description
1 polymer ?
#
loop_
_entity_poly.entity_id
_entity_poly.type
_entity_poly.pdbx_seq_one_letter_code
_entity_poly.pdbx_strand_id
1 'polypeptide(L)'
;MTNSAAISLFRSLAREAKHLNDYNFRSYAVRRVKVGFQKSRELQGEEAAAAMKYGQEQLKILKRQVILGDLYPSGRSVMESA
;
A
#
# COMPACT_ATOMS: atom_id res chain seq x y z
N MET A 1 -15.63 14.81 8.32
CA MET A 1 -15.44 15.13 6.89
C MET A 1 -14.61 14.03 6.24
N THR A 2 -15.17 13.26 5.31
CA THR A 2 -14.45 12.23 4.56
C THR A 2 -13.51 12.91 3.57
N ASN A 3 -12.22 13.00 3.92
CA ASN A 3 -11.21 13.65 3.08
C ASN A 3 -11.04 12.84 1.77
N SER A 4 -11.59 13.34 0.67
CA SER A 4 -11.58 12.68 -0.65
C SER A 4 -10.16 12.30 -1.10
N ALA A 5 -9.17 13.14 -0.78
CA ALA A 5 -7.77 12.88 -1.09
C ALA A 5 -7.23 11.66 -0.35
N ALA A 6 -7.58 11.48 0.94
CA ALA A 6 -7.17 10.32 1.73
C ALA A 6 -7.78 9.02 1.19
N ILE A 7 -9.07 9.06 0.79
CA ILE A 7 -9.74 7.90 0.19
C ILE A 7 -9.12 7.54 -1.16
N SER A 8 -8.81 8.54 -1.99
CA SER A 8 -8.13 8.34 -3.28
C SER A 8 -6.75 7.72 -3.10
N LEU A 9 -5.97 8.22 -2.13
CA LEU A 9 -4.65 7.69 -1.81
C LEU A 9 -4.72 6.25 -1.28
N PHE A 10 -5.67 5.95 -0.37
CA PHE A 10 -5.92 4.60 0.10
C PHE A 10 -6.22 3.63 -1.04
N ARG A 11 -7.14 4.00 -1.94
CA ARG A 11 -7.49 3.18 -3.11
C ARG A 11 -6.30 2.98 -4.03
N SER A 12 -5.48 4.01 -4.24
CA SER A 12 -4.28 3.93 -5.07
C SER A 12 -3.27 2.95 -4.49
N LEU A 13 -2.95 3.07 -3.19
CA LEU A 13 -2.06 2.16 -2.48
C LEU A 13 -2.59 0.72 -2.46
N ALA A 14 -3.88 0.53 -2.21
CA ALA A 14 -4.49 -0.79 -2.16
C ALA A 14 -4.55 -1.48 -3.53
N ARG A 15 -4.69 -0.71 -4.62
CA ARG A 15 -4.61 -1.23 -5.99
C ARG A 15 -3.17 -1.60 -6.32
N GLU A 16 -2.22 -0.71 -6.07
CA GLU A 16 -0.80 -0.95 -6.33
C GLU A 16 -0.27 -2.18 -5.57
N ALA A 17 -0.66 -2.34 -4.30
CA ALA A 17 -0.27 -3.48 -3.48
C ALA A 17 -0.69 -4.83 -4.09
N LYS A 18 -1.81 -4.88 -4.83
CA LYS A 18 -2.30 -6.10 -5.49
C LYS A 18 -1.48 -6.49 -6.71
N HIS A 19 -0.71 -5.57 -7.30
CA HIS A 19 0.15 -5.84 -8.44
C HIS A 19 1.49 -6.48 -8.05
N LEU A 20 1.80 -6.60 -6.75
CA LEU A 20 2.97 -7.36 -6.30
C LEU A 20 2.79 -8.85 -6.63
N ASN A 21 3.72 -9.41 -7.39
CA ASN A 21 3.67 -10.82 -7.81
C ASN A 21 3.87 -11.80 -6.65
N ASP A 22 4.76 -11.49 -5.71
CA ASP A 22 5.01 -12.34 -4.54
C ASP A 22 3.83 -12.29 -3.55
N TYR A 23 3.27 -13.46 -3.23
CA TYR A 23 2.15 -13.59 -2.30
C TYR A 23 2.39 -12.93 -0.94
N ASN A 24 3.57 -13.11 -0.36
CA ASN A 24 3.88 -12.62 0.99
C ASN A 24 3.95 -11.10 0.96
N PHE A 25 4.63 -10.52 -0.03
CA PHE A 25 4.72 -9.08 -0.19
C PHE A 25 3.36 -8.44 -0.51
N ARG A 26 2.58 -9.05 -1.41
CA ARG A 26 1.21 -8.60 -1.73
C ARG A 26 0.32 -8.60 -0.48
N SER A 27 0.30 -9.71 0.25
CA SER A 27 -0.52 -9.87 1.46
C SER A 27 -0.10 -8.90 2.55
N TYR A 28 1.21 -8.74 2.76
CA TYR A 28 1.75 -7.78 3.71
C TYR A 28 1.39 -6.34 3.34
N ALA A 29 1.61 -5.94 2.08
CA ALA A 29 1.36 -4.58 1.61
C ALA A 29 -0.12 -4.20 1.76
N VAL A 30 -1.05 -5.08 1.35
CA VAL A 30 -2.50 -4.85 1.51
C VAL A 30 -2.87 -4.67 2.98
N ARG A 31 -2.36 -5.53 3.87
CA ARG A 31 -2.60 -5.42 5.32
C ARG A 31 -2.01 -4.12 5.87
N ARG A 32 -0.77 -3.79 5.51
CA ARG A 32 -0.06 -2.60 5.98
C ARG A 32 -0.78 -1.32 5.59
N VAL A 33 -1.25 -1.21 4.35
CA VAL A 33 -2.05 -0.07 3.87
C VAL A 33 -3.33 0.06 4.70
N LYS A 34 -4.10 -1.02 4.86
CA LYS A 34 -5.35 -1.00 5.66
C LYS A 34 -5.10 -0.56 7.10
N VAL A 35 -4.13 -1.17 7.78
CA VAL A 35 -3.80 -0.84 9.17
C VAL A 35 -3.30 0.60 9.30
N GLY A 36 -2.48 1.07 8.37
CA GLY A 36 -1.97 2.45 8.36
C GLY A 36 -3.10 3.49 8.31
N PHE A 37 -4.06 3.31 7.39
CA PHE A 37 -5.22 4.20 7.29
C PHE A 37 -6.19 4.09 8.47
N GLN A 38 -6.35 2.90 9.05
CA GLN A 38 -7.14 2.73 10.28
C GLN A 38 -6.54 3.49 11.46
N LYS A 39 -5.22 3.38 11.66
CA LYS A 39 -4.50 4.11 12.72
C LYS A 39 -4.48 5.62 12.50
N SER A 40 -4.49 6.07 11.24
CA SER A 40 -4.44 7.49 10.90
C SER A 40 -5.83 8.17 10.90
N ARG A 41 -6.91 7.44 11.22
CA ARG A 41 -8.28 7.91 11.05
C ARG A 41 -8.65 9.08 11.96
N GLU A 42 -8.01 9.17 13.12
CA GLU A 42 -8.30 10.17 14.15
C GLU A 42 -7.27 11.31 14.17
N LEU A 43 -6.24 11.23 13.32
CA LEU A 43 -5.22 12.29 13.19
C LEU A 43 -5.84 13.56 12.61
N GLN A 44 -5.36 14.71 13.08
CA GLN A 44 -5.81 16.03 12.66
C GLN A 44 -4.63 16.98 12.46
N GLY A 45 -4.88 18.13 11.83
CA GLY A 45 -3.89 19.18 11.64
C GLY A 45 -2.61 18.69 10.96
N GLU A 46 -1.47 19.03 11.55
CA GLU A 46 -0.14 18.73 11.03
C GLU A 46 0.14 17.22 10.94
N GLU A 47 -0.31 16.43 11.92
CA GLU A 47 -0.10 14.97 11.93
C GLU A 47 -0.81 14.29 10.76
N ALA A 48 -2.03 14.73 10.45
CA ALA A 48 -2.78 14.24 9.30
C ALA A 48 -2.08 14.61 7.98
N ALA A 49 -1.52 15.82 7.88
CA ALA A 49 -0.77 16.26 6.72
C ALA A 49 0.54 15.45 6.53
N ALA A 50 1.26 15.19 7.63
CA ALA A 50 2.47 14.36 7.62
C ALA A 50 2.15 12.91 7.20
N ALA A 51 1.08 12.32 7.74
CA ALA A 51 0.61 10.98 7.37
C ALA A 51 0.22 10.90 5.88
N MET A 52 -0.44 11.93 5.36
CA MET A 52 -0.77 12.03 3.93
C MET A 52 0.49 12.09 3.04
N LYS A 53 1.48 12.92 3.41
CA LYS A 53 2.76 13.00 2.70
C LYS A 53 3.50 11.67 2.72
N TYR A 54 3.57 11.03 3.89
CA TYR A 54 4.16 9.70 4.04
C TYR A 54 3.46 8.68 3.14
N GLY A 55 2.12 8.65 3.11
CA GLY A 55 1.35 7.76 2.25
C GLY A 55 1.65 7.96 0.75
N GLN A 56 1.84 9.21 0.31
CA GLN A 56 2.23 9.51 -1.07
C GLN A 56 3.64 9.02 -1.41
N GLU A 57 4.58 9.12 -0.47
CA GLU A 57 5.93 8.57 -0.62
C GLU A 57 5.90 7.03 -0.69
N GLN A 58 5.11 6.39 0.19
CA GLN A 58 4.91 4.94 0.15
C GLN A 58 4.31 4.47 -1.17
N LEU A 59 3.40 5.25 -1.78
CA LEU A 59 2.85 4.90 -3.10
C LEU A 59 3.94 4.89 -4.19
N LYS A 60 4.88 5.85 -4.15
CA LYS A 60 6.01 5.87 -5.09
C LYS A 60 6.93 4.66 -4.89
N ILE A 61 7.18 4.28 -3.64
CA ILE A 61 7.99 3.09 -3.31
C ILE A 61 7.29 1.84 -3.82
N LEU A 62 6.01 1.68 -3.53
CA LEU A 62 5.22 0.51 -3.89
C LEU A 62 5.20 0.31 -5.41
N LYS A 63 5.01 1.37 -6.20
CA LYS A 63 5.12 1.34 -7.67
C LYS A 63 6.46 0.79 -8.16
N ARG A 64 7.57 1.20 -7.54
CA ARG A 64 8.90 0.68 -7.89
C ARG A 64 9.05 -0.79 -7.50
N GLN A 65 8.50 -1.19 -6.35
CA GLN A 65 8.53 -2.58 -5.91
C GLN A 65 7.74 -3.51 -6.83
N VAL A 66 6.61 -3.05 -7.38
CA VAL A 66 5.87 -3.77 -8.43
C VAL A 66 6.76 -3.99 -9.65
N ILE A 67 7.36 -2.92 -10.19
CA ILE A 67 8.25 -3.03 -11.36
C ILE A 67 9.43 -3.97 -11.09
N LEU A 68 10.04 -3.91 -9.90
CA LEU A 68 11.14 -4.80 -9.53
C LEU A 68 10.68 -6.26 -9.42
N GLY A 69 9.50 -6.52 -8.88
CA GLY A 69 8.91 -7.86 -8.80
C GLY A 69 8.53 -8.43 -10.17
N ASP A 70 8.23 -7.58 -11.15
CA ASP A 70 8.03 -7.99 -12.55
C ASP A 70 9.36 -8.31 -13.25
N LEU A 71 10.41 -7.53 -13.00
CA LEU A 71 11.75 -7.73 -13.59
C LEU A 71 12.48 -8.95 -13.00
N TYR A 72 12.26 -9.22 -11.71
CA TYR A 72 12.90 -10.30 -10.96
C TYR A 72 11.85 -11.14 -10.23
N PRO A 73 11.08 -11.97 -10.96
CA PRO A 73 10.03 -12.78 -10.36
C PRO A 73 10.63 -13.79 -9.39
N SER A 74 10.05 -13.86 -8.19
CA SER A 74 10.29 -14.95 -7.24
C SER A 74 9.52 -16.21 -7.67
N GLY A 75 9.95 -17.37 -7.17
CA GLY A 75 9.19 -18.61 -7.36
C GLY A 75 7.79 -18.50 -6.74
N ARG A 76 6.81 -19.20 -7.32
CA ARG A 76 5.44 -19.23 -6.78
C ARG A 76 5.44 -19.68 -5.32
N SER A 77 4.68 -18.96 -4.50
CA SER A 77 4.47 -19.38 -3.11
C SER A 77 3.58 -20.60 -3.06
N VAL A 78 3.85 -21.52 -2.12
CA VAL A 78 2.97 -22.67 -1.82
C VAL A 78 1.55 -22.22 -1.49
N MET A 79 1.42 -21.00 -0.93
CA MET A 79 0.13 -20.38 -0.58
C MET A 79 -0.71 -19.97 -1.80
N GLU A 80 -0.15 -19.97 -3.02
CA GLU A 80 -0.88 -19.66 -4.26
C GLU A 80 -1.43 -20.92 -4.96
N SER A 81 -1.08 -22.11 -4.45
CA SER A 81 -1.50 -23.40 -5.04
C SER A 81 -2.69 -24.04 -4.33
N ALA A 82 -3.23 -23.37 -3.31
CA ALA A 82 -4.35 -23.81 -2.48
C ALA A 82 -5.68 -23.20 -2.93
#